data_AF-A0A368VA16-F1
#
_entry.id   AF-A0A368VA16-F1
#
_cell.length_a   1.000
_cell.length_b   1.000
_cell.length_c   1.000
_cell.angle_alpha   90.00
_cell.angle_beta   90.00
_cell.angle_gamma   90.00
#
_symmetry.space_group_name_H-M   'P 1'
#
loop_
_entity.id
_entity.type
_entity.pdbx_description
1 polymer ?
#
loop_
_entity_poly.entity_id
_entity_poly.type
_entity_poly.pdbx_seq_one_letter_code
_entity_poly.pdbx_strand_id
1 'polypeptide(L)'
;MAVAGEAQDLTRNDRGQITALNTPAGSYSFTYDNAGQMTGMNYPGGNASMAYNAAGQISNEQFGDSLGTQFSYGYDSNGRLDQRQGEGADWQYGYDAANRLTSANHGADDYGYQYDPNGNRLEGGQQYDEFNKLLSSQSTDYDHDANGNRIRQTDLETGDVTEYGYDALNRLTSAKFYPEGADTPAWNASYQYDAFNRRTGKTVSGAIVEDTEYLWFGSRLVAEYDSGASTPAKRYRYTENSFAPVSYSEGNNDFAVHSDYLDTPKALTNTSGNVVWNTVLSPYGDTTENTDPDGDGQAIAFNLRFPGQYHDRETGLYYNWNRTYDPESGRYLQSDPISVAGGLNSYLYGNASPTIYSDPLGLYPGQDVVEFFQDAFGADKDFYDNYTDMRDANTIGADKYFHCKANCQAASRGLGGVVESQLLSELRELTDQYIKGDSPQACDADRRANDTGRQAGANNPNVDCRAACSQYRPNGLSPQY
;
A
#
# COMPACT_ATOMS: atom_id res chain seq x y z
N MET A 1 -2.73 18.67 -22.06
CA MET A 1 -2.53 17.30 -22.57
C MET A 1 -3.90 16.69 -22.81
N ALA A 2 -4.14 15.96 -23.90
CA ALA A 2 -5.42 15.26 -24.07
C ALA A 2 -5.35 13.90 -23.36
N VAL A 3 -6.18 13.67 -22.35
CA VAL A 3 -6.31 12.38 -21.65
C VAL A 3 -7.78 11.97 -21.76
N ALA A 4 -8.03 10.74 -22.23
CA ALA A 4 -9.39 10.21 -22.40
C ALA A 4 -10.32 11.09 -23.27
N GLY A 5 -9.77 11.75 -24.30
CA GLY A 5 -10.53 12.64 -25.20
C GLY A 5 -10.83 14.03 -24.63
N GLU A 6 -10.37 14.35 -23.42
CA GLU A 6 -10.50 15.68 -22.80
C GLU A 6 -9.15 16.39 -22.79
N ALA A 7 -9.11 17.62 -23.31
CA ALA A 7 -7.95 18.48 -23.14
C ALA A 7 -7.90 18.98 -21.69
N GLN A 8 -6.94 18.48 -20.91
CA GLN A 8 -6.62 19.04 -19.60
C GLN A 8 -5.60 20.16 -19.77
N ASP A 9 -6.01 21.36 -19.43
CA ASP A 9 -5.14 22.53 -19.35
C ASP A 9 -4.59 22.64 -17.92
N LEU A 10 -3.30 22.36 -17.81
CA LEU A 10 -2.54 22.43 -16.55
C LEU A 10 -1.63 23.65 -16.59
N THR A 11 -1.67 24.45 -15.54
CA THR A 11 -0.66 25.48 -15.29
C THR A 11 0.31 24.99 -14.24
N ARG A 12 1.60 25.29 -14.40
CA ARG A 12 2.65 24.92 -13.45
C ARG A 12 3.45 26.14 -13.01
N ASN A 13 3.97 26.12 -11.79
CA ASN A 13 4.94 27.12 -11.33
C ASN A 13 6.39 26.76 -11.77
N ASP A 14 7.35 27.61 -11.43
CA ASP A 14 8.77 27.41 -11.77
C ASP A 14 9.43 26.19 -11.09
N ARG A 15 8.76 25.59 -10.09
CA ARG A 15 9.18 24.33 -9.44
C ARG A 15 8.54 23.10 -10.09
N GLY A 16 7.79 23.30 -11.16
CA GLY A 16 7.09 22.24 -11.88
C GLY A 16 5.71 21.91 -11.33
N GLN A 17 5.33 22.39 -10.14
CA GLN A 17 4.09 22.01 -9.46
C GLN A 17 2.85 22.55 -10.17
N ILE A 18 1.81 21.71 -10.34
CA ILE A 18 0.50 22.12 -10.86
C ILE A 18 -0.13 23.18 -9.96
N THR A 19 -0.37 24.38 -10.49
CA THR A 19 -1.05 25.50 -9.80
C THR A 19 -2.48 25.72 -10.28
N ALA A 20 -2.84 25.18 -11.45
CA ALA A 20 -4.23 25.16 -11.91
C ALA A 20 -4.52 23.96 -12.82
N LEU A 21 -5.76 23.48 -12.75
CA LEU A 21 -6.32 22.44 -13.60
C LEU A 21 -7.70 22.92 -14.06
N ASN A 22 -7.94 23.00 -15.37
CA ASN A 22 -9.26 23.28 -15.91
C ASN A 22 -9.97 21.99 -16.32
N THR A 23 -11.24 21.88 -15.96
CA THR A 23 -12.16 20.81 -16.35
C THR A 23 -13.38 21.43 -17.05
N PRO A 24 -14.19 20.64 -17.79
CA PRO A 24 -15.44 21.13 -18.35
C PRO A 24 -16.41 21.74 -17.33
N ALA A 25 -16.34 21.32 -16.07
CA ALA A 25 -17.23 21.78 -14.99
C ALA A 25 -16.68 22.97 -14.20
N GLY A 26 -15.40 23.32 -14.38
CA GLY A 26 -14.79 24.49 -13.75
C GLY A 26 -13.29 24.37 -13.53
N SER A 27 -12.73 25.41 -12.91
CA SER A 27 -11.30 25.56 -12.67
C SER A 27 -10.92 25.20 -11.24
N TYR A 28 -9.83 24.46 -11.11
CA TYR A 28 -9.16 24.15 -9.87
C TYR A 28 -7.89 25.00 -9.77
N SER A 29 -7.55 25.46 -8.57
CA SER A 29 -6.27 26.14 -8.30
C SER A 29 -5.64 25.62 -7.02
N PHE A 30 -4.31 25.58 -6.97
CA PHE A 30 -3.56 24.97 -5.88
C PHE A 30 -2.48 25.94 -5.38
N THR A 31 -2.34 26.05 -4.07
CA THR A 31 -1.27 26.83 -3.42
C THR A 31 -0.35 25.90 -2.66
N TYR A 32 0.92 26.28 -2.56
CA TYR A 32 1.95 25.49 -1.91
C TYR A 32 2.81 26.36 -1.00
N ASP A 33 3.34 25.77 0.06
CA ASP A 33 4.35 26.40 0.90
C ASP A 33 5.77 26.33 0.28
N ASN A 34 6.75 26.84 1.01
CA ASN A 34 8.14 26.83 0.56
C ASN A 34 8.76 25.43 0.52
N ALA A 35 8.24 24.47 1.30
CA ALA A 35 8.67 23.07 1.29
C ALA A 35 8.02 22.28 0.13
N GLY A 36 7.07 22.87 -0.60
CA GLY A 36 6.38 22.26 -1.72
C GLY A 36 5.11 21.50 -1.32
N GLN A 37 4.67 21.62 -0.06
CA GLN A 37 3.45 20.99 0.45
C GLN A 37 2.23 21.82 0.04
N MET A 38 1.13 21.17 -0.34
CA MET A 38 -0.09 21.87 -0.77
C MET A 38 -0.78 22.51 0.44
N THR A 39 -0.97 23.82 0.44
CA THR A 39 -1.61 24.54 1.55
C THR A 39 -3.07 24.87 1.29
N GLY A 40 -3.51 24.78 0.04
CA GLY A 40 -4.90 25.01 -0.30
C GLY A 40 -5.26 24.66 -1.72
N MET A 41 -6.56 24.44 -1.90
CA MET A 41 -7.19 24.10 -3.17
C MET A 41 -8.47 24.93 -3.31
N ASN A 42 -8.69 25.58 -4.45
CA ASN A 42 -10.04 26.05 -4.80
C ASN A 42 -10.60 25.13 -5.87
N TYR A 43 -11.87 24.78 -5.75
CA TYR A 43 -12.58 23.90 -6.67
C TYR A 43 -14.03 24.40 -6.88
N PRO A 44 -14.74 23.96 -7.93
CA PRO A 44 -16.14 24.34 -8.12
C PRO A 44 -16.99 23.98 -6.90
N GLY A 45 -17.67 24.97 -6.32
CA GLY A 45 -18.52 24.78 -5.15
C GLY A 45 -17.83 24.94 -3.78
N GLY A 46 -16.49 25.08 -3.73
CA GLY A 46 -15.80 25.15 -2.43
C GLY A 46 -14.30 25.45 -2.49
N ASN A 47 -13.64 25.22 -1.35
CA ASN A 47 -12.20 25.32 -1.20
C ASN A 47 -11.73 24.35 -0.11
N ALA A 48 -10.45 23.97 -0.15
CA ALA A 48 -9.81 23.24 0.93
C ALA A 48 -8.57 24.01 1.41
N SER A 49 -8.25 23.83 2.69
CA SER A 49 -7.02 24.32 3.30
C SER A 49 -6.34 23.21 4.10
N MET A 50 -5.01 23.18 4.04
CA MET A 50 -4.19 22.17 4.71
C MET A 50 -3.08 22.87 5.49
N ALA A 51 -2.85 22.41 6.71
CA ALA A 51 -1.82 22.92 7.60
C ALA A 51 -0.87 21.80 8.01
N TYR A 52 0.40 22.15 8.22
CA TYR A 52 1.47 21.21 8.56
C TYR A 52 2.15 21.61 9.86
N ASN A 53 2.57 20.62 10.65
CA ASN A 53 3.37 20.82 11.84
C ASN A 53 4.85 21.11 11.48
N ALA A 54 5.68 21.39 12.49
CA ALA A 54 7.09 21.70 12.30
C ALA A 54 7.93 20.53 11.72
N ALA A 55 7.41 19.30 11.77
CA ALA A 55 8.03 18.11 11.19
C ALA A 55 7.59 17.86 9.73
N GLY A 56 6.73 18.71 9.15
CA GLY A 56 6.19 18.54 7.81
C GLY A 56 5.05 17.52 7.72
N GLN A 57 4.46 17.14 8.85
CA GLN A 57 3.30 16.24 8.87
C GLN A 57 2.02 17.07 8.85
N ILE A 58 1.01 16.60 8.12
CA ILE A 58 -0.27 17.30 8.04
C ILE A 58 -0.96 17.32 9.40
N SER A 59 -1.34 18.50 9.88
CA SER A 59 -1.97 18.69 11.19
C SER A 59 -3.46 19.01 11.09
N ASN A 60 -3.90 19.57 9.97
CA ASN A 60 -5.30 19.93 9.76
C ASN A 60 -5.64 19.92 8.27
N GLU A 61 -6.85 19.48 7.96
CA GLU A 61 -7.49 19.63 6.65
C GLU A 61 -8.91 20.16 6.87
N GLN A 62 -9.31 21.16 6.09
CA GLN A 62 -10.65 21.71 6.14
C GLN A 62 -11.18 21.86 4.72
N PHE A 63 -12.39 21.35 4.49
CA PHE A 63 -13.10 21.45 3.22
C PHE A 63 -14.33 22.35 3.39
N GLY A 64 -14.46 23.34 2.52
CA GLY A 64 -15.56 24.29 2.46
C GLY A 64 -16.77 23.70 1.75
N ASP A 65 -17.24 22.55 2.23
CA ASP A 65 -18.40 21.83 1.73
C ASP A 65 -19.64 22.02 2.62
N SER A 66 -20.78 21.47 2.17
CA SER A 66 -22.06 21.59 2.88
C SER A 66 -22.08 20.96 4.27
N LEU A 67 -21.15 20.04 4.58
CA LEU A 67 -21.04 19.39 5.88
C LEU A 67 -19.94 20.02 6.76
N GLY A 68 -19.13 20.92 6.21
CA GLY A 68 -17.97 21.49 6.89
C GLY A 68 -16.93 20.44 7.23
N THR A 69 -16.69 19.48 6.33
CA THR A 69 -15.75 18.36 6.56
C THR A 69 -14.39 18.89 7.03
N GLN A 70 -13.92 18.38 8.16
CA GLN A 70 -12.65 18.78 8.75
C GLN A 70 -11.96 17.59 9.41
N PHE A 71 -10.64 17.54 9.26
CA PHE A 71 -9.76 16.60 9.95
C PHE A 71 -8.70 17.33 10.77
N SER A 72 -8.41 16.80 11.96
CA SER A 72 -7.23 17.20 12.75
C SER A 72 -6.43 15.98 13.15
N TYR A 73 -5.10 16.08 13.05
CA TYR A 73 -4.20 14.94 13.19
C TYR A 73 -3.23 15.13 14.36
N GLY A 74 -3.18 14.13 15.23
CA GLY A 74 -2.24 13.99 16.34
C GLY A 74 -1.20 12.93 16.04
N TYR A 75 0.02 13.15 16.52
CA TYR A 75 1.14 12.23 16.33
C TYR A 75 1.82 11.94 17.67
N ASP A 76 2.22 10.68 17.85
CA ASP A 76 3.00 10.25 19.00
C ASP A 76 4.47 10.71 18.90
N SER A 77 5.27 10.41 19.92
CA SER A 77 6.69 10.78 19.97
C SER A 77 7.56 10.12 18.89
N ASN A 78 7.07 9.07 18.23
CA ASN A 78 7.74 8.40 17.12
C ASN A 78 7.24 8.92 15.76
N GLY A 79 6.37 9.93 15.75
CA GLY A 79 5.80 10.52 14.54
C GLY A 79 4.68 9.68 13.91
N ARG A 80 4.12 8.70 14.63
CA ARG A 80 3.01 7.87 14.15
C ARG A 80 1.69 8.53 14.48
N LEU A 81 0.70 8.44 13.59
CA LEU A 81 -0.60 9.03 13.82
C LEU A 81 -1.29 8.33 15.01
N ASP A 82 -1.54 9.03 16.11
CA ASP A 82 -2.21 8.48 17.30
C ASP A 82 -3.64 9.00 17.47
N GLN A 83 -4.00 10.08 16.77
CA GLN A 83 -5.34 10.64 16.75
C GLN A 83 -5.73 11.20 15.38
N ARG A 84 -6.96 10.94 14.93
CA ARG A 84 -7.62 11.68 13.85
C ARG A 84 -9.01 12.12 14.29
N GLN A 85 -9.24 13.42 14.38
CA GLN A 85 -10.58 13.99 14.60
C GLN A 85 -11.26 14.19 13.25
N GLY A 86 -12.58 13.98 13.16
CA GLY A 86 -13.37 14.09 11.93
C GLY A 86 -14.47 13.05 11.86
N GLU A 87 -15.21 12.95 10.75
CA GLU A 87 -16.14 11.83 10.47
C GLU A 87 -17.22 11.55 11.54
N GLY A 88 -17.53 12.53 12.41
CA GLY A 88 -18.53 12.38 13.48
C GLY A 88 -18.03 11.79 14.79
N ALA A 89 -16.83 11.20 14.84
CA ALA A 89 -16.17 10.74 16.07
C ALA A 89 -14.64 10.66 15.92
N ASP A 90 -13.91 10.83 17.02
CA ASP A 90 -12.44 10.75 17.01
C ASP A 90 -11.97 9.32 16.79
N TRP A 91 -10.98 9.16 15.92
CA TRP A 91 -10.12 7.98 15.87
C TRP A 91 -8.97 8.10 16.86
N GLN A 92 -8.74 7.05 17.64
CA GLN A 92 -7.56 6.90 18.51
C GLN A 92 -6.82 5.62 18.17
N TYR A 93 -5.51 5.71 17.93
CA TYR A 93 -4.68 4.60 17.48
C TYR A 93 -3.62 4.23 18.51
N GLY A 94 -3.37 2.94 18.66
CA GLY A 94 -2.29 2.39 19.48
C GLY A 94 -1.41 1.46 18.66
N TYR A 95 -0.12 1.42 18.99
CA TYR A 95 0.87 0.64 18.25
C TYR A 95 1.81 -0.11 19.19
N ASP A 96 2.35 -1.23 18.72
CA ASP A 96 3.44 -1.93 19.40
C ASP A 96 4.83 -1.34 19.06
N ALA A 97 5.87 -1.98 19.60
CA ALA A 97 7.26 -1.58 19.39
C ALA A 97 7.77 -1.88 17.95
N ALA A 98 7.06 -2.71 17.19
CA ALA A 98 7.33 -2.99 15.78
C ALA A 98 6.52 -2.06 14.85
N ASN A 99 5.91 -1.00 15.41
CA ASN A 99 5.03 -0.04 14.73
C ASN A 99 3.71 -0.62 14.20
N ARG A 100 3.34 -1.85 14.55
CA ARG A 100 2.09 -2.48 14.10
C ARG A 100 0.91 -1.90 14.86
N LEU A 101 -0.21 -1.67 14.17
CA LEU A 101 -1.42 -1.11 14.76
C LEU A 101 -2.06 -2.12 15.71
N THR A 102 -2.05 -1.89 17.02
CA THR A 102 -2.63 -2.81 18.02
C THR A 102 -4.06 -2.45 18.42
N SER A 103 -4.46 -1.20 18.25
CA SER A 103 -5.80 -0.75 18.58
C SER A 103 -6.24 0.43 17.72
N ALA A 104 -7.53 0.49 17.40
CA ALA A 104 -8.18 1.66 16.84
C ALA A 104 -9.58 1.81 17.44
N ASN A 105 -9.95 3.03 17.84
CA ASN A 105 -11.27 3.31 18.42
C ASN A 105 -11.94 4.44 17.66
N HIS A 106 -13.22 4.31 17.32
CA HIS A 106 -14.03 5.34 16.66
C HIS A 106 -15.47 5.34 17.20
N GLY A 107 -15.78 6.26 18.10
CA GLY A 107 -17.10 6.32 18.72
C GLY A 107 -17.43 5.05 19.52
N ALA A 108 -18.35 4.23 19.02
CA ALA A 108 -18.71 2.95 19.63
C ALA A 108 -17.94 1.75 19.04
N ASP A 109 -17.24 1.96 17.92
CA ASP A 109 -16.46 0.92 17.25
C ASP A 109 -15.07 0.82 17.91
N ASP A 110 -14.69 -0.39 18.31
CA ASP A 110 -13.41 -0.70 18.93
C ASP A 110 -12.77 -1.89 18.20
N TYR A 111 -11.55 -1.67 17.71
CA TYR A 111 -10.77 -2.62 16.96
C TYR A 111 -9.52 -2.97 17.75
N GLY A 112 -9.43 -4.22 18.21
CA GLY A 112 -8.23 -4.77 18.84
C GLY A 112 -7.53 -5.73 17.88
N TYR A 113 -6.23 -5.52 17.66
CA TYR A 113 -5.42 -6.33 16.75
C TYR A 113 -4.35 -7.08 17.53
N GLN A 114 -4.20 -8.36 17.21
CA GLN A 114 -3.17 -9.22 17.79
C GLN A 114 -2.34 -9.82 16.67
N TYR A 115 -1.04 -9.96 16.89
CA TYR A 115 -0.13 -10.43 15.85
C TYR A 115 0.75 -11.58 16.31
N ASP A 116 1.04 -12.51 15.40
CA ASP A 116 2.17 -13.42 15.53
C ASP A 116 3.51 -12.68 15.26
N PRO A 117 4.67 -13.34 15.42
CA PRO A 117 5.96 -12.72 15.11
C PRO A 117 6.15 -12.32 13.64
N ASN A 118 5.39 -12.91 12.71
CA ASN A 118 5.45 -12.62 11.28
C ASN A 118 4.48 -11.48 10.87
N GLY A 119 3.74 -10.90 11.81
CA GLY A 119 2.79 -9.83 11.55
C GLY A 119 1.43 -10.30 11.03
N ASN A 120 1.14 -11.61 11.06
CA ASN A 120 -0.20 -12.10 10.77
C ASN A 120 -1.15 -11.73 11.90
N ARG A 121 -2.34 -11.22 11.57
CA ARG A 121 -3.41 -10.90 12.51
C ARG A 121 -3.97 -12.19 13.13
N LEU A 122 -4.32 -12.20 14.41
CA LEU A 122 -4.72 -13.42 15.14
C LEU A 122 -6.16 -13.36 15.69
N GLU A 123 -6.73 -12.16 15.76
CA GLU A 123 -8.12 -11.98 16.11
C GLU A 123 -9.05 -12.58 15.03
N GLY A 124 -10.30 -12.84 15.40
CA GLY A 124 -11.24 -13.52 14.50
C GLY A 124 -10.84 -14.96 14.16
N GLY A 125 -9.97 -15.59 14.97
CA GLY A 125 -9.59 -16.99 14.83
C GLY A 125 -8.70 -17.30 13.62
N GLN A 126 -8.05 -16.29 13.03
CA GLN A 126 -7.23 -16.46 11.84
C GLN A 126 -6.06 -17.45 12.07
N GLN A 127 -5.90 -18.41 11.16
CA GLN A 127 -4.85 -19.43 11.18
C GLN A 127 -4.01 -19.36 9.91
N TYR A 128 -2.70 -19.58 10.04
CA TYR A 128 -1.75 -19.44 8.94
C TYR A 128 -0.85 -20.66 8.81
N ASP A 129 -0.33 -20.89 7.60
CA ASP A 129 0.76 -21.83 7.40
C ASP A 129 2.13 -21.19 7.69
N GLU A 130 3.20 -21.99 7.57
CA GLU A 130 4.58 -21.54 7.82
C GLU A 130 5.07 -20.45 6.84
N PHE A 131 4.35 -20.23 5.74
CA PHE A 131 4.63 -19.21 4.72
C PHE A 131 3.62 -18.05 4.75
N ASN A 132 2.89 -17.91 5.86
CA ASN A 132 1.94 -16.83 6.11
C ASN A 132 0.68 -16.86 5.22
N LYS A 133 0.33 -17.96 4.55
CA LYS A 133 -0.99 -18.06 3.87
C LYS A 133 -2.09 -18.20 4.91
N LEU A 134 -3.18 -17.45 4.74
CA LEU A 134 -4.35 -17.54 5.64
C LEU A 134 -5.12 -18.81 5.28
N LEU A 135 -5.21 -19.77 6.19
CA LEU A 135 -5.88 -21.05 5.95
C LEU A 135 -7.35 -21.01 6.37
N SER A 136 -7.65 -20.33 7.47
CA SER A 136 -9.02 -20.21 7.98
C SER A 136 -9.14 -18.97 8.87
N SER A 137 -10.37 -18.54 9.10
CA SER A 137 -10.81 -17.63 10.16
C SER A 137 -11.92 -18.30 10.98
N GLN A 138 -12.58 -17.56 11.87
CA GLN A 138 -13.72 -18.05 12.63
C GLN A 138 -14.93 -18.42 11.74
N SER A 139 -15.11 -17.72 10.62
CA SER A 139 -16.27 -17.84 9.73
C SER A 139 -15.94 -18.40 8.36
N THR A 140 -14.67 -18.56 8.01
CA THR A 140 -14.29 -18.75 6.61
C THR A 140 -13.08 -19.67 6.47
N ASP A 141 -13.16 -20.64 5.54
CA ASP A 141 -12.02 -21.45 5.11
C ASP A 141 -11.47 -20.97 3.76
N TYR A 142 -10.14 -21.08 3.58
CA TYR A 142 -9.45 -20.59 2.40
C TYR A 142 -8.51 -21.63 1.77
N ASP A 143 -8.68 -21.91 0.47
CA ASP A 143 -7.76 -22.75 -0.29
C ASP A 143 -6.82 -21.92 -1.15
N HIS A 144 -5.62 -22.46 -1.40
CA HIS A 144 -4.58 -21.80 -2.17
C HIS A 144 -4.00 -22.72 -3.25
N ASP A 145 -3.51 -22.11 -4.35
CA ASP A 145 -2.70 -22.82 -5.32
C ASP A 145 -1.23 -22.99 -4.87
N ALA A 146 -0.42 -23.64 -5.71
CA ALA A 146 1.00 -23.87 -5.43
C ALA A 146 1.86 -22.60 -5.43
N ASN A 147 1.39 -21.51 -6.04
CA ASN A 147 2.04 -20.20 -6.02
C ASN A 147 1.60 -19.36 -4.81
N GLY A 148 0.67 -19.87 -4.01
CA GLY A 148 0.15 -19.20 -2.82
C GLY A 148 -0.93 -18.17 -3.12
N ASN A 149 -1.61 -18.25 -4.26
CA ASN A 149 -2.79 -17.44 -4.55
C ASN A 149 -4.03 -18.09 -3.92
N ARG A 150 -4.88 -17.31 -3.23
CA ARG A 150 -6.16 -17.78 -2.71
C ARG A 150 -7.09 -18.17 -3.87
N ILE A 151 -7.40 -19.46 -4.05
CA ILE A 151 -8.26 -19.96 -5.12
C ILE A 151 -9.71 -20.21 -4.69
N ARG A 152 -9.96 -20.28 -3.38
CA ARG A 152 -11.31 -20.50 -2.85
C ARG A 152 -11.48 -19.84 -1.49
N GLN A 153 -12.68 -19.36 -1.26
CA GLN A 153 -13.21 -18.94 0.03
C GLN A 153 -14.52 -19.70 0.28
N THR A 154 -14.68 -20.32 1.45
CA THR A 154 -15.90 -21.02 1.84
C THR A 154 -16.42 -20.45 3.15
N ASP A 155 -17.63 -19.89 3.14
CA ASP A 155 -18.32 -19.45 4.34
C ASP A 155 -18.76 -20.68 5.15
N LEU A 156 -18.38 -20.74 6.43
CA LEU A 156 -18.63 -21.87 7.31
C LEU A 156 -20.04 -21.89 7.91
N GLU A 157 -20.75 -20.76 7.88
CA GLU A 157 -22.13 -20.67 8.36
C GLU A 157 -23.12 -21.03 7.25
N THR A 158 -22.94 -20.48 6.04
CA THR A 158 -23.86 -20.68 4.92
C THR A 158 -23.45 -21.80 3.99
N GLY A 159 -22.17 -22.15 3.93
CA GLY A 159 -21.63 -23.07 2.92
C GLY A 159 -21.45 -22.44 1.54
N ASP A 160 -21.64 -21.12 1.42
CA ASP A 160 -21.41 -20.39 0.18
C ASP A 160 -19.93 -20.37 -0.19
N VAL A 161 -19.65 -20.35 -1.50
CA VAL A 161 -18.28 -20.46 -2.02
C VAL A 161 -17.99 -19.35 -3.01
N THR A 162 -16.84 -18.70 -2.86
CA THR A 162 -16.24 -17.87 -3.90
C THR A 162 -14.99 -18.55 -4.43
N GLU A 163 -14.92 -18.78 -5.75
CA GLU A 163 -13.75 -19.33 -6.44
C GLU A 163 -13.02 -18.24 -7.20
N TYR A 164 -11.68 -18.30 -7.18
CA TYR A 164 -10.79 -17.35 -7.84
C TYR A 164 -9.89 -18.09 -8.85
N GLY A 165 -9.69 -17.48 -10.02
CA GLY A 165 -8.83 -18.00 -11.08
C GLY A 165 -7.71 -17.04 -11.42
N TYR A 166 -6.51 -17.56 -11.66
CA TYR A 166 -5.30 -16.78 -11.91
C TYR A 166 -4.62 -17.18 -13.22
N ASP A 167 -3.91 -16.24 -13.83
CA ASP A 167 -3.02 -16.54 -14.94
C ASP A 167 -1.59 -16.89 -14.47
N ALA A 168 -0.71 -17.19 -15.44
CA ALA A 168 0.68 -17.57 -15.18
C ALA A 168 1.54 -16.46 -14.55
N LEU A 169 1.05 -15.23 -14.47
CA LEU A 169 1.69 -14.10 -13.80
C LEU A 169 1.05 -13.83 -12.42
N ASN A 170 0.24 -14.76 -11.90
CA ASN A 170 -0.49 -14.66 -10.63
C ASN A 170 -1.50 -13.50 -10.59
N ARG A 171 -2.01 -13.07 -11.76
CA ARG A 171 -3.03 -12.01 -11.83
C ARG A 171 -4.41 -12.62 -11.71
N LEU A 172 -5.28 -12.04 -10.88
CA LEU A 172 -6.65 -12.53 -10.70
C LEU A 172 -7.45 -12.33 -11.99
N THR A 173 -7.71 -13.39 -12.74
CA THR A 173 -8.44 -13.32 -14.01
C THR A 173 -9.94 -13.62 -13.89
N SER A 174 -10.38 -14.25 -12.80
CA SER A 174 -11.81 -14.51 -12.59
C SER A 174 -12.17 -14.65 -11.12
N ALA A 175 -13.39 -14.25 -10.77
CA ALA A 175 -14.04 -14.57 -9.49
C ALA A 175 -15.45 -15.09 -9.76
N LYS A 176 -15.91 -16.09 -8.99
CA LYS A 176 -17.24 -16.71 -9.16
C LYS A 176 -17.83 -17.05 -7.82
N PHE A 177 -19.09 -16.72 -7.60
CA PHE A 177 -19.79 -17.04 -6.36
C PHE A 177 -20.88 -18.07 -6.57
N TYR A 178 -20.91 -19.05 -5.67
CA TYR A 178 -21.83 -20.18 -5.67
C TYR A 178 -22.55 -20.22 -4.32
N PRO A 179 -23.89 -20.08 -4.30
CA PRO A 179 -24.67 -20.43 -3.13
C PRO A 179 -24.46 -21.90 -2.76
N GLU A 180 -24.62 -22.26 -1.48
CA GLU A 180 -24.46 -23.65 -1.03
C GLU A 180 -25.23 -24.65 -1.91
N GLY A 181 -24.52 -25.68 -2.40
CA GLY A 181 -25.09 -26.74 -3.22
C GLY A 181 -25.43 -26.36 -4.65
N ALA A 182 -25.08 -25.16 -5.12
CA ALA A 182 -25.30 -24.74 -6.51
C ALA A 182 -24.19 -25.23 -7.45
N ASP A 183 -24.57 -25.79 -8.59
CA ASP A 183 -23.63 -26.20 -9.65
C ASP A 183 -23.27 -25.05 -10.61
N THR A 184 -23.98 -23.92 -10.54
CA THR A 184 -23.79 -22.76 -11.39
C THR A 184 -23.60 -21.50 -10.54
N PRO A 185 -22.67 -20.60 -10.91
CA PRO A 185 -22.42 -19.42 -10.12
C PRO A 185 -23.60 -18.44 -10.19
N ALA A 186 -23.95 -17.82 -9.08
CA ALA A 186 -24.95 -16.74 -9.02
C ALA A 186 -24.41 -15.43 -9.62
N TRP A 187 -23.09 -15.22 -9.56
CA TRP A 187 -22.40 -14.21 -10.36
C TRP A 187 -20.99 -14.67 -10.75
N ASN A 188 -20.50 -14.15 -11.86
CA ASN A 188 -19.14 -14.37 -12.34
C ASN A 188 -18.53 -13.06 -12.84
N ALA A 189 -17.24 -12.87 -12.53
CA ALA A 189 -16.43 -11.77 -12.98
C ALA A 189 -15.22 -12.28 -13.75
N SER A 190 -14.82 -11.56 -14.80
CA SER A 190 -13.61 -11.82 -15.57
C SER A 190 -12.81 -10.53 -15.72
N TYR A 191 -11.50 -10.61 -15.56
CA TYR A 191 -10.60 -9.46 -15.57
C TYR A 191 -9.51 -9.62 -16.64
N GLN A 192 -9.14 -8.51 -17.27
CA GLN A 192 -8.14 -8.47 -18.34
C GLN A 192 -7.05 -7.47 -17.98
N TYR A 193 -5.83 -7.72 -18.44
CA TYR A 193 -4.65 -6.95 -18.05
C TYR A 193 -3.72 -6.69 -19.23
N ASP A 194 -3.02 -5.56 -19.19
CA ASP A 194 -1.92 -5.28 -20.10
C ASP A 194 -0.58 -5.89 -19.61
N ALA A 195 0.49 -5.63 -20.34
CA ALA A 195 1.83 -6.12 -20.04
C ALA A 195 2.48 -5.48 -18.79
N PHE A 196 1.90 -4.39 -18.27
CA PHE A 196 2.35 -3.69 -17.06
C PHE A 196 1.47 -4.04 -15.84
N ASN A 197 0.72 -5.14 -15.93
CA ASN A 197 -0.17 -5.61 -14.88
C ASN A 197 -1.36 -4.68 -14.57
N ARG A 198 -1.66 -3.71 -15.45
CA ARG A 198 -2.80 -2.82 -15.26
C ARG A 198 -4.05 -3.46 -15.80
N ARG A 199 -5.11 -3.53 -14.99
CA ARG A 199 -6.41 -4.03 -15.42
C ARG A 199 -6.94 -3.17 -16.56
N THR A 200 -7.16 -3.74 -17.74
CA THR A 200 -7.70 -3.06 -18.93
C THR A 200 -9.16 -3.35 -19.17
N GLY A 201 -9.70 -4.42 -18.58
CA GLY A 201 -11.11 -4.79 -18.74
C GLY A 201 -11.67 -5.55 -17.55
N LYS A 202 -12.97 -5.40 -17.31
CA LYS A 202 -13.76 -6.18 -16.35
C LYS A 202 -15.12 -6.49 -16.96
N THR A 203 -15.54 -7.75 -16.90
CA THR A 203 -16.91 -8.15 -17.26
C THR A 203 -17.51 -8.92 -16.09
N VAL A 204 -18.67 -8.50 -15.60
CA VAL A 204 -19.43 -9.15 -14.53
C VAL A 204 -20.80 -9.55 -15.08
N SER A 205 -21.25 -10.75 -14.76
CA SER A 205 -22.61 -11.21 -15.07
C SER A 205 -23.25 -11.91 -13.87
N GLY A 206 -24.59 -11.93 -13.83
CA GLY A 206 -25.36 -12.45 -12.70
C GLY A 206 -26.14 -11.33 -12.02
N ALA A 207 -26.00 -11.22 -10.70
CA ALA A 207 -26.69 -10.20 -9.89
C ALA A 207 -26.27 -8.76 -10.25
N ILE A 208 -24.99 -8.57 -10.56
CA ILE A 208 -24.43 -7.32 -11.09
C ILE A 208 -24.02 -7.59 -12.53
N VAL A 209 -24.38 -6.68 -13.44
CA VAL A 209 -23.98 -6.75 -14.86
C VAL A 209 -23.18 -5.51 -15.18
N GLU A 210 -21.90 -5.71 -15.44
CA GLU A 210 -20.94 -4.65 -15.76
C GLU A 210 -20.06 -5.11 -16.91
N ASP A 211 -19.72 -4.22 -17.83
CA ASP A 211 -18.69 -4.46 -18.84
C ASP A 211 -17.91 -3.16 -19.04
N THR A 212 -16.70 -3.13 -18.47
CA THR A 212 -15.92 -1.92 -18.25
C THR A 212 -14.54 -2.05 -18.86
N GLU A 213 -14.12 -1.05 -19.62
CA GLU A 213 -12.74 -0.89 -20.09
C GLU A 213 -12.05 0.23 -19.30
N TYR A 214 -10.79 0.00 -18.91
CA TYR A 214 -10.03 0.93 -18.06
C TYR A 214 -8.89 1.57 -18.84
N LEU A 215 -8.76 2.88 -18.72
CA LEU A 215 -7.65 3.65 -19.30
C LEU A 215 -6.71 4.16 -18.20
N TRP A 216 -5.41 3.96 -18.41
CA TRP A 216 -4.37 4.30 -17.45
C TRP A 216 -3.37 5.33 -18.00
N PHE A 217 -2.89 6.21 -17.12
CA PHE A 217 -1.71 7.03 -17.36
C PHE A 217 -0.63 6.70 -16.33
N GLY A 218 0.43 6.02 -16.78
CA GLY A 218 1.41 5.43 -15.86
C GLY A 218 0.69 4.47 -14.89
N SER A 219 0.74 4.82 -13.61
CA SER A 219 0.15 4.11 -12.46
C SER A 219 -1.28 4.49 -12.10
N ARG A 220 -1.83 5.53 -12.74
CA ARG A 220 -3.11 6.12 -12.33
C ARG A 220 -4.21 5.73 -13.29
N LEU A 221 -5.33 5.25 -12.74
CA LEU A 221 -6.57 5.06 -13.50
C LEU A 221 -7.09 6.45 -13.87
N VAL A 222 -7.25 6.74 -15.16
CA VAL A 222 -7.67 8.07 -15.64
C VAL A 222 -9.07 8.08 -16.23
N ALA A 223 -9.57 6.93 -16.68
CA ALA A 223 -10.95 6.82 -17.14
C ALA A 223 -11.47 5.37 -17.13
N GLU A 224 -12.80 5.26 -17.05
CA GLU A 224 -13.55 4.03 -17.29
C GLU A 224 -14.53 4.24 -18.43
N TYR A 225 -14.69 3.23 -19.28
CA TYR A 225 -15.59 3.21 -20.41
C TYR A 225 -16.56 2.05 -20.24
N ASP A 226 -17.83 2.26 -20.61
CA ASP A 226 -18.67 1.13 -20.97
C ASP A 226 -18.04 0.45 -22.18
N SER A 227 -18.00 -0.89 -22.18
CA SER A 227 -17.36 -1.68 -23.24
C SER A 227 -17.79 -1.27 -24.65
N GLY A 228 -16.81 -0.92 -25.50
CA GLY A 228 -17.03 -0.44 -26.86
C GLY A 228 -17.49 1.02 -27.00
N ALA A 229 -17.65 1.77 -25.90
CA ALA A 229 -17.99 3.18 -25.95
C ALA A 229 -16.83 4.04 -26.46
N SER A 230 -17.14 5.11 -27.19
CA SER A 230 -16.15 6.07 -27.72
C SER A 230 -15.81 7.20 -26.74
N THR A 231 -16.60 7.34 -25.66
CA THR A 231 -16.43 8.36 -24.62
C THR A 231 -16.46 7.70 -23.26
N PRO A 232 -15.61 8.13 -22.30
CA PRO A 232 -15.57 7.50 -21.00
C PRO A 232 -16.80 7.86 -20.16
N ALA A 233 -17.29 6.88 -19.41
CA ALA A 233 -18.34 7.03 -18.41
C ALA A 233 -17.80 7.73 -17.16
N LYS A 234 -16.55 7.44 -16.77
CA LYS A 234 -15.90 8.04 -15.60
C LYS A 234 -14.54 8.62 -15.94
N ARG A 235 -14.15 9.71 -15.27
CA ARG A 235 -12.83 10.36 -15.42
C ARG A 235 -12.23 10.69 -14.07
N TYR A 236 -10.92 10.54 -13.96
CA TYR A 236 -10.15 10.82 -12.75
C TYR A 236 -9.02 11.79 -13.07
N ARG A 237 -8.90 12.88 -12.31
CA ARG A 237 -7.90 13.94 -12.52
C ARG A 237 -7.09 14.15 -11.27
N TYR A 238 -5.78 14.15 -11.43
CA TYR A 238 -4.80 14.12 -10.33
C TYR A 238 -3.92 15.36 -10.34
N THR A 239 -3.41 15.72 -9.17
CA THR A 239 -2.24 16.60 -9.02
C THR A 239 -0.94 15.78 -9.12
N GLU A 240 0.20 16.45 -8.99
CA GLU A 240 1.49 15.77 -8.92
C GLU A 240 1.60 14.95 -7.65
N ASN A 241 2.22 13.78 -7.75
CA ASN A 241 2.56 12.89 -6.63
C ASN A 241 1.41 12.39 -5.74
N SER A 242 0.16 12.77 -6.00
CA SER A 242 -1.00 12.20 -5.29
C SER A 242 -1.46 10.87 -5.88
N PHE A 243 -1.90 9.95 -5.02
CA PHE A 243 -2.55 8.71 -5.43
C PHE A 243 -4.08 8.80 -5.45
N ALA A 244 -4.63 9.89 -4.90
CA ALA A 244 -6.04 10.24 -5.05
C ALA A 244 -6.25 11.26 -6.17
N PRO A 245 -7.35 11.15 -6.93
CA PRO A 245 -7.77 12.23 -7.80
C PRO A 245 -8.21 13.43 -6.95
N VAL A 246 -8.05 14.64 -7.47
CA VAL A 246 -8.66 15.87 -6.92
C VAL A 246 -10.03 16.16 -7.54
N SER A 247 -10.32 15.54 -8.69
CA SER A 247 -11.57 15.66 -9.44
C SER A 247 -11.97 14.32 -10.05
N TYR A 248 -13.25 14.00 -9.92
CA TYR A 248 -13.90 12.82 -10.49
C TYR A 248 -15.10 13.29 -11.32
N SER A 249 -15.25 12.78 -12.55
CA SER A 249 -16.49 12.97 -13.32
C SER A 249 -17.21 11.66 -13.57
N GLU A 250 -18.53 11.70 -13.54
CA GLU A 250 -19.41 10.62 -13.99
C GLU A 250 -20.41 11.19 -15.01
N GLY A 251 -20.30 10.75 -16.26
CA GLY A 251 -20.97 11.39 -17.39
C GLY A 251 -20.56 12.86 -17.54
N ASN A 252 -21.53 13.77 -17.37
CA ASN A 252 -21.32 15.23 -17.43
C ASN A 252 -21.24 15.89 -16.05
N ASN A 253 -21.39 15.12 -14.97
CA ASN A 253 -21.28 15.64 -13.61
C ASN A 253 -19.81 15.60 -13.19
N ASP A 254 -19.35 16.64 -12.51
CA ASP A 254 -18.01 16.71 -11.93
C ASP A 254 -18.10 16.92 -10.43
N PHE A 255 -17.18 16.26 -9.74
CA PHE A 255 -17.12 16.21 -8.30
C PHE A 255 -15.70 16.50 -7.83
N ALA A 256 -15.57 17.37 -6.84
CA ALA A 256 -14.31 17.52 -6.11
C ALA A 256 -14.17 16.33 -5.15
N VAL A 257 -12.96 15.79 -5.05
CA VAL A 257 -12.66 14.62 -4.22
C VAL A 257 -11.93 15.09 -2.97
N HIS A 258 -12.47 14.78 -1.81
CA HIS A 258 -11.88 15.15 -0.52
C HIS A 258 -11.21 13.92 0.06
N SER A 259 -9.90 14.00 0.28
CA SER A 259 -9.10 12.89 0.80
C SER A 259 -8.54 13.21 2.18
N ASP A 260 -8.14 12.17 2.91
CA ASP A 260 -7.41 12.33 4.17
C ASP A 260 -5.89 12.38 3.95
N TYR A 261 -5.14 12.47 5.05
CA TYR A 261 -3.67 12.50 5.10
C TYR A 261 -2.94 11.37 4.34
N LEU A 262 -3.60 10.25 4.03
CA LEU A 262 -3.02 9.15 3.25
C LEU A 262 -3.37 9.23 1.76
N ASP A 263 -4.07 10.26 1.29
CA ASP A 263 -4.78 10.26 0.01
C ASP A 263 -5.90 9.21 -0.04
N THR A 264 -6.60 8.95 1.07
CA THR A 264 -7.80 8.10 1.05
C THR A 264 -9.03 8.97 0.78
N PRO A 265 -9.80 8.77 -0.30
CA PRO A 265 -11.03 9.52 -0.54
C PRO A 265 -12.07 9.30 0.57
N LYS A 266 -12.60 10.39 1.11
CA LYS A 266 -13.57 10.43 2.22
C LYS A 266 -14.92 11.02 1.83
N ALA A 267 -14.93 11.94 0.87
CA ALA A 267 -16.15 12.55 0.37
C ALA A 267 -16.02 13.04 -1.07
N LEU A 268 -17.17 13.18 -1.73
CA LEU A 268 -17.31 13.88 -3.01
C LEU A 268 -18.27 15.06 -2.84
N THR A 269 -17.93 16.21 -3.42
CA THR A 269 -18.88 17.32 -3.56
C THR A 269 -19.18 17.68 -5.00
N ASN A 270 -20.44 17.96 -5.30
CA ASN A 270 -20.84 18.52 -6.59
C ASN A 270 -20.42 20.01 -6.74
N THR A 271 -20.66 20.59 -7.91
CA THR A 271 -20.29 21.98 -8.23
C THR A 271 -21.02 23.05 -7.41
N SER A 272 -22.05 22.68 -6.63
CA SER A 272 -22.73 23.57 -5.67
C SER A 272 -22.17 23.45 -4.26
N GLY A 273 -21.20 22.56 -4.02
CA GLY A 273 -20.59 22.31 -2.71
C GLY A 273 -21.38 21.33 -1.84
N ASN A 274 -22.43 20.67 -2.36
CA ASN A 274 -23.14 19.64 -1.61
C ASN A 274 -22.31 18.35 -1.60
N VAL A 275 -22.18 17.74 -0.43
CA VAL A 275 -21.64 16.38 -0.31
C VAL A 275 -22.64 15.41 -0.90
N VAL A 276 -22.20 14.60 -1.87
CA VAL A 276 -23.02 13.66 -2.67
C VAL A 276 -22.55 12.21 -2.57
N TRP A 277 -21.44 11.97 -1.90
CA TRP A 277 -20.96 10.66 -1.48
C TRP A 277 -20.02 10.85 -0.30
N ASN A 278 -20.06 9.97 0.70
CA ASN A 278 -19.05 9.93 1.75
C ASN A 278 -18.88 8.53 2.33
N THR A 279 -17.79 8.33 3.08
CA THR A 279 -17.43 7.03 3.62
C THR A 279 -16.60 7.14 4.91
N VAL A 280 -16.76 6.16 5.79
CA VAL A 280 -15.83 5.89 6.89
C VAL A 280 -15.25 4.50 6.66
N LEU A 281 -13.91 4.43 6.66
CA LEU A 281 -13.17 3.17 6.51
C LEU A 281 -12.65 2.76 7.89
N SER A 282 -12.78 1.47 8.21
CA SER A 282 -12.01 0.83 9.27
C SER A 282 -10.52 0.96 8.98
N PRO A 283 -9.64 0.70 9.97
CA PRO A 283 -8.20 0.84 9.76
C PRO A 283 -7.64 -0.04 8.63
N TYR A 284 -8.23 -1.21 8.38
CA TYR A 284 -7.84 -2.11 7.29
C TYR A 284 -8.70 -1.93 6.02
N GLY A 285 -9.48 -0.85 5.94
CA GLY A 285 -10.12 -0.41 4.70
C GLY A 285 -11.55 -0.90 4.50
N ASP A 286 -12.04 -1.84 5.31
CA ASP A 286 -13.46 -2.22 5.28
C ASP A 286 -14.35 -1.02 5.56
N THR A 287 -15.51 -0.93 4.91
CA THR A 287 -16.25 0.33 4.86
C THR A 287 -17.75 0.21 4.63
N THR A 288 -18.49 1.16 5.19
CA THR A 288 -19.84 1.50 4.77
C THR A 288 -19.84 2.87 4.09
N GLU A 289 -20.32 2.93 2.86
CA GLU A 289 -20.48 4.17 2.10
C GLU A 289 -21.91 4.71 2.21
N ASN A 290 -22.04 6.03 2.28
CA ASN A 290 -23.30 6.71 2.00
C ASN A 290 -23.25 7.24 0.57
N THR A 291 -24.05 6.65 -0.31
CA THR A 291 -24.08 6.98 -1.74
C THR A 291 -25.00 8.16 -2.07
N ASP A 292 -25.82 8.64 -1.13
CA ASP A 292 -26.77 9.75 -1.32
C ASP A 292 -26.93 10.55 0.00
N PRO A 293 -25.85 11.22 0.48
CA PRO A 293 -25.89 12.01 1.71
C PRO A 293 -26.71 13.30 1.63
N ASP A 294 -26.97 13.85 0.43
CA ASP A 294 -27.85 15.00 0.24
C ASP A 294 -29.33 14.63 0.07
N GLY A 295 -29.63 13.34 -0.13
CA GLY A 295 -30.98 12.78 -0.07
C GLY A 295 -31.85 13.16 -1.25
N ASP A 296 -31.24 13.41 -2.41
CA ASP A 296 -31.95 13.82 -3.63
C ASP A 296 -32.38 12.63 -4.50
N GLY A 297 -32.00 11.41 -4.10
CA GLY A 297 -32.29 10.16 -4.80
C GLY A 297 -31.31 9.83 -5.93
N GLN A 298 -30.23 10.60 -6.11
CA GLN A 298 -29.17 10.36 -7.09
C GLN A 298 -27.95 9.74 -6.42
N ALA A 299 -27.98 8.41 -6.25
CA ALA A 299 -26.86 7.69 -5.65
C ALA A 299 -25.60 7.71 -6.54
N ILE A 300 -24.43 7.94 -5.93
CA ILE A 300 -23.12 7.88 -6.59
C ILE A 300 -22.33 6.66 -6.12
N ALA A 301 -21.78 5.91 -7.08
CA ALA A 301 -20.93 4.76 -6.82
C ALA A 301 -19.45 5.10 -7.08
N PHE A 302 -18.73 5.51 -6.03
CA PHE A 302 -17.30 5.81 -6.11
C PHE A 302 -16.45 4.64 -5.60
N ASN A 303 -15.58 4.11 -6.46
CA ASN A 303 -14.90 2.84 -6.22
C ASN A 303 -13.47 2.97 -5.68
N LEU A 304 -12.85 4.15 -5.64
CA LEU A 304 -11.50 4.27 -5.08
C LEU A 304 -11.53 4.10 -3.55
N ARG A 305 -10.48 3.47 -2.99
CA ARG A 305 -10.31 3.22 -1.54
C ARG A 305 -8.97 3.78 -1.08
N PHE A 306 -8.14 3.04 -0.33
CA PHE A 306 -6.78 3.48 -0.06
C PHE A 306 -6.02 3.77 -1.36
N PRO A 307 -4.91 4.53 -1.31
CA PRO A 307 -4.06 4.77 -2.48
C PRO A 307 -3.87 3.52 -3.35
N GLY A 308 -4.14 3.65 -4.65
CA GLY A 308 -4.00 2.56 -5.62
C GLY A 308 -5.17 1.57 -5.69
N GLN A 309 -6.09 1.59 -4.74
CA GLN A 309 -7.15 0.60 -4.62
C GLN A 309 -8.43 0.98 -5.36
N TYR A 310 -9.03 -0.01 -6.03
CA TYR A 310 -10.34 0.04 -6.67
C TYR A 310 -11.23 -1.06 -6.11
N HIS A 311 -12.38 -0.71 -5.57
CA HIS A 311 -13.36 -1.63 -5.01
C HIS A 311 -14.16 -2.34 -6.11
N ASP A 312 -13.95 -3.65 -6.21
CA ASP A 312 -14.73 -4.55 -7.04
C ASP A 312 -15.97 -5.02 -6.27
N ARG A 313 -17.05 -4.25 -6.42
CA ARG A 313 -18.32 -4.41 -5.70
C ARG A 313 -18.90 -5.81 -5.75
N GLU A 314 -18.67 -6.54 -6.84
CA GLU A 314 -19.15 -7.91 -6.98
C GLU A 314 -18.45 -8.89 -6.04
N THR A 315 -17.21 -8.62 -5.66
CA THR A 315 -16.42 -9.47 -4.75
C THR A 315 -16.27 -8.90 -3.35
N GLY A 316 -16.44 -7.58 -3.18
CA GLY A 316 -16.03 -6.86 -1.97
C GLY A 316 -14.51 -6.62 -1.85
N LEU A 317 -13.71 -7.21 -2.74
CA LEU A 317 -12.26 -7.08 -2.75
C LEU A 317 -11.81 -5.79 -3.43
N TYR A 318 -10.60 -5.36 -3.11
CA TYR A 318 -9.98 -4.18 -3.68
C TYR A 318 -8.87 -4.57 -4.64
N TYR A 319 -9.06 -4.36 -5.94
CA TYR A 319 -7.98 -4.42 -6.92
C TYR A 319 -6.95 -3.35 -6.59
N ASN A 320 -5.70 -3.75 -6.35
CA ASN A 320 -4.60 -2.86 -5.98
C ASN A 320 -3.40 -3.10 -6.89
N TRP A 321 -3.59 -2.76 -8.16
CA TRP A 321 -2.65 -2.95 -9.27
C TRP A 321 -2.02 -4.34 -9.37
N ASN A 322 -0.94 -4.59 -8.64
CA ASN A 322 -0.21 -5.85 -8.74
C ASN A 322 -0.83 -6.99 -7.93
N ARG A 323 -1.72 -6.69 -6.99
CA ARG A 323 -2.38 -7.66 -6.13
C ARG A 323 -3.85 -7.32 -5.92
N THR A 324 -4.58 -8.26 -5.35
CA THR A 324 -5.96 -8.08 -4.89
C THR A 324 -5.96 -8.10 -3.38
N TYR A 325 -6.52 -7.05 -2.77
CA TYR A 325 -6.58 -6.86 -1.33
C TYR A 325 -7.96 -7.23 -0.79
N ASP A 326 -7.97 -7.95 0.32
CA ASP A 326 -9.16 -8.31 1.08
C ASP A 326 -9.23 -7.41 2.33
N PRO A 327 -10.16 -6.44 2.39
CA PRO A 327 -10.29 -5.54 3.53
C PRO A 327 -10.78 -6.23 4.81
N GLU A 328 -11.49 -7.35 4.70
CA GLU A 328 -12.01 -8.10 5.85
C GLU A 328 -10.84 -8.78 6.60
N SER A 329 -10.03 -9.54 5.87
CA SER A 329 -8.83 -10.17 6.44
C SER A 329 -7.64 -9.21 6.57
N GLY A 330 -7.70 -8.04 5.93
CA GLY A 330 -6.68 -6.99 6.00
C GLY A 330 -5.38 -7.34 5.28
N ARG A 331 -5.45 -8.13 4.20
CA ARG A 331 -4.25 -8.67 3.51
C ARG A 331 -4.50 -8.97 2.03
N TYR A 332 -3.42 -9.23 1.29
CA TYR A 332 -3.51 -9.61 -0.11
C TYR A 332 -3.89 -11.08 -0.31
N LEU A 333 -4.54 -11.39 -1.43
CA LEU A 333 -4.86 -12.76 -1.87
C LEU A 333 -3.66 -13.49 -2.47
N GLN A 334 -2.68 -12.75 -2.98
CA GLN A 334 -1.47 -13.26 -3.60
C GLN A 334 -0.25 -12.93 -2.73
N SER A 335 0.74 -13.81 -2.75
CA SER A 335 2.08 -13.45 -2.29
C SER A 335 2.61 -12.30 -3.16
N ASP A 336 3.38 -11.41 -2.53
CA ASP A 336 4.03 -10.30 -3.19
C ASP A 336 4.83 -10.74 -4.43
N PRO A 337 4.55 -10.18 -5.64
CA PRO A 337 5.30 -10.47 -6.85
C PRO A 337 6.78 -10.12 -6.78
N ILE A 338 7.16 -9.19 -5.91
CA ILE A 338 8.57 -8.86 -5.64
C ILE A 338 9.14 -9.62 -4.44
N SER A 339 8.40 -10.63 -3.97
CA SER A 339 8.79 -11.53 -2.90
C SER A 339 9.15 -10.77 -1.62
N VAL A 340 10.20 -11.22 -0.95
CA VAL A 340 10.76 -10.67 0.29
C VAL A 340 11.14 -9.19 0.23
N ALA A 341 11.32 -8.62 -0.98
CA ALA A 341 11.51 -7.18 -1.14
C ALA A 341 10.25 -6.39 -0.72
N GLY A 342 9.05 -6.97 -0.81
CA GLY A 342 7.81 -6.37 -0.31
C GLY A 342 7.63 -6.49 1.20
N GLY A 343 8.50 -7.27 1.86
CA GLY A 343 8.45 -7.61 3.27
C GLY A 343 8.56 -9.12 3.50
N LEU A 344 9.02 -9.51 4.69
CA LEU A 344 9.17 -10.92 5.08
C LEU A 344 7.84 -11.68 5.08
N ASN A 345 6.73 -10.97 5.32
CA ASN A 345 5.39 -11.47 5.14
C ASN A 345 4.81 -10.87 3.86
N SER A 346 4.86 -11.66 2.79
CA SER A 346 4.50 -11.25 1.44
C SER A 346 3.01 -11.02 1.20
N TYR A 347 2.18 -11.11 2.24
CA TYR A 347 0.72 -10.90 2.15
C TYR A 347 0.25 -9.63 2.87
N LEU A 348 1.10 -8.95 3.64
CA LEU A 348 0.67 -7.79 4.44
C LEU A 348 0.39 -6.58 3.57
N TYR A 349 -0.63 -5.81 3.97
CA TYR A 349 -0.82 -4.43 3.53
C TYR A 349 -0.18 -3.48 4.54
N GLY A 350 0.52 -2.45 4.06
CA GLY A 350 1.04 -1.38 4.90
C GLY A 350 1.94 -1.86 6.07
N ASN A 351 2.60 -3.01 5.93
CA ASN A 351 3.35 -3.68 7.00
C ASN A 351 2.59 -3.80 8.34
N ALA A 352 1.28 -4.11 8.28
CA ALA A 352 0.36 -4.15 9.42
C ALA A 352 0.15 -2.80 10.15
N SER A 353 0.42 -1.69 9.44
CA SER A 353 0.22 -0.32 9.92
C SER A 353 -0.44 0.55 8.83
N PRO A 354 -1.67 0.22 8.42
CA PRO A 354 -2.37 0.92 7.33
C PRO A 354 -2.67 2.41 7.61
N THR A 355 -2.58 2.84 8.87
CA THR A 355 -2.71 4.23 9.32
C THR A 355 -1.42 5.04 9.20
N ILE A 356 -0.32 4.41 8.81
CA ILE A 356 1.00 5.05 8.66
C ILE A 356 1.49 4.86 7.22
N TYR A 357 1.29 3.67 6.66
CA TYR A 357 1.79 3.30 5.34
C TYR A 357 0.65 2.97 4.39
N SER A 358 0.81 3.40 3.14
CA SER A 358 0.03 2.93 2.01
C SER A 358 0.90 2.05 1.10
N ASP A 359 0.27 1.15 0.34
CA ASP A 359 0.92 0.39 -0.73
C ASP A 359 0.18 0.67 -2.06
N PRO A 360 0.46 1.81 -2.71
CA PRO A 360 -0.30 2.24 -3.89
C PRO A 360 -0.10 1.37 -5.12
N LEU A 361 0.91 0.50 -5.11
CA LEU A 361 1.24 -0.39 -6.22
C LEU A 361 0.86 -1.84 -5.94
N GLY A 362 0.54 -2.18 -4.69
CA GLY A 362 0.40 -3.55 -4.25
C GLY A 362 1.72 -4.31 -4.33
N LEU A 363 2.85 -3.68 -4.02
CA LEU A 363 4.20 -4.27 -4.04
C LEU A 363 5.04 -3.91 -2.82
N TYR A 364 4.95 -2.67 -2.33
CA TYR A 364 5.80 -2.22 -1.24
C TYR A 364 5.11 -1.09 -0.47
N PRO A 365 5.06 -1.16 0.88
CA PRO A 365 4.53 -0.07 1.69
C PRO A 365 5.48 1.14 1.68
N GLY A 366 5.23 2.10 0.79
CA GLY A 366 6.01 3.33 0.68
C GLY A 366 5.79 4.09 -0.64
N GLN A 367 6.07 5.39 -0.65
CA GLN A 367 5.84 6.24 -1.82
C GLN A 367 6.96 6.17 -2.88
N ASP A 368 8.16 5.69 -2.51
CA ASP A 368 9.36 5.67 -3.37
C ASP A 368 9.80 4.25 -3.76
N VAL A 369 8.89 3.48 -4.36
CA VAL A 369 9.13 2.08 -4.76
C VAL A 369 10.37 1.92 -5.66
N VAL A 370 10.65 2.91 -6.52
CA VAL A 370 11.84 2.87 -7.40
C VAL A 370 13.15 3.00 -6.62
N GLU A 371 13.21 3.92 -5.64
CA GLU A 371 14.41 4.09 -4.81
C GLU A 371 14.61 2.86 -3.92
N PHE A 372 13.53 2.34 -3.35
CA PHE A 372 13.57 1.10 -2.56
C PHE A 372 14.22 -0.07 -3.34
N PHE A 373 13.79 -0.32 -4.57
CA PHE A 373 14.39 -1.40 -5.37
C PHE A 373 15.83 -1.12 -5.79
N GLN A 374 16.16 0.12 -6.13
CA GLN A 374 17.53 0.48 -6.44
C GLN A 374 18.45 0.25 -5.24
N ASP A 375 17.97 0.56 -4.05
CA ASP A 375 18.68 0.34 -2.79
C ASP A 375 18.82 -1.16 -2.49
N ALA A 376 17.76 -1.94 -2.66
CA ALA A 376 17.77 -3.39 -2.44
C ALA A 376 18.70 -4.12 -3.42
N PHE A 377 18.61 -3.87 -4.74
CA PHE A 377 19.55 -4.45 -5.70
C PHE A 377 20.99 -3.96 -5.49
N GLY A 378 21.15 -2.73 -5.00
CA GLY A 378 22.43 -2.21 -4.56
C GLY A 378 22.98 -3.00 -3.37
N ALA A 379 22.14 -3.37 -2.41
CA ALA A 379 22.49 -4.19 -1.26
C ALA A 379 22.92 -5.60 -1.66
N ASP A 380 22.19 -6.27 -2.58
CA ASP A 380 22.62 -7.56 -3.15
C ASP A 380 24.05 -7.49 -3.68
N LYS A 381 24.34 -6.41 -4.42
CA LYS A 381 25.68 -6.17 -4.95
C LYS A 381 26.70 -5.98 -3.83
N ASP A 382 26.39 -5.24 -2.78
CA ASP A 382 27.31 -5.05 -1.64
C ASP A 382 27.61 -6.37 -0.93
N PHE A 383 26.60 -7.22 -0.73
CA PHE A 383 26.79 -8.56 -0.17
C PHE A 383 27.66 -9.44 -1.08
N TYR A 384 27.41 -9.42 -2.39
CA TYR A 384 28.21 -10.16 -3.37
C TYR A 384 29.67 -9.70 -3.41
N ASP A 385 29.91 -8.38 -3.43
CA ASP A 385 31.25 -7.79 -3.42
C ASP A 385 32.00 -8.18 -2.14
N ASN A 386 31.36 -8.09 -0.96
CA ASN A 386 31.98 -8.47 0.31
C ASN A 386 32.25 -9.97 0.41
N TYR A 387 31.34 -10.80 -0.11
CA TYR A 387 31.56 -12.24 -0.19
C TYR A 387 32.77 -12.58 -1.08
N THR A 388 32.92 -11.87 -2.20
CA THR A 388 34.07 -12.01 -3.09
C THR A 388 35.36 -11.56 -2.40
N ASP A 389 35.35 -10.38 -1.78
CA ASP A 389 36.48 -9.87 -0.99
C ASP A 389 36.91 -10.86 0.11
N MET A 390 35.96 -11.40 0.86
CA MET A 390 36.20 -12.38 1.91
C MET A 390 36.87 -13.65 1.37
N ARG A 391 36.41 -14.14 0.21
CA ARG A 391 36.98 -15.32 -0.46
C ARG A 391 38.39 -15.06 -0.97
N ASP A 392 38.61 -13.92 -1.61
CA ASP A 392 39.92 -13.53 -2.16
C ASP A 392 40.94 -13.26 -1.05
N ALA A 393 40.49 -12.68 0.07
CA ALA A 393 41.31 -12.48 1.26
C ALA A 393 41.58 -13.79 2.04
N ASN A 394 40.91 -14.90 1.69
CA ASN A 394 41.03 -16.21 2.33
C ASN A 394 40.87 -16.15 3.86
N THR A 395 39.88 -15.42 4.35
CA THR A 395 39.65 -15.22 5.79
C THR A 395 38.80 -16.32 6.42
N ILE A 396 39.20 -17.58 6.23
CA ILE A 396 38.51 -18.74 6.81
C ILE A 396 38.46 -18.60 8.35
N GLY A 397 37.25 -18.53 8.91
CA GLY A 397 37.01 -18.36 10.36
C GLY A 397 37.12 -16.92 10.88
N ALA A 398 37.24 -15.92 10.01
CA ALA A 398 37.35 -14.50 10.37
C ALA A 398 36.54 -13.60 9.41
N ASP A 399 35.31 -14.00 9.11
CA ASP A 399 34.41 -13.39 8.12
C ASP A 399 33.55 -12.24 8.66
N LYS A 400 33.41 -12.11 9.99
CA LYS A 400 32.58 -11.08 10.67
C LYS A 400 32.82 -9.65 10.19
N TYR A 401 34.04 -9.33 9.78
CA TYR A 401 34.35 -8.03 9.19
C TYR A 401 33.58 -7.77 7.90
N PHE A 402 33.51 -8.77 7.01
CA PHE A 402 32.83 -8.67 5.72
C PHE A 402 31.31 -8.72 5.87
N HIS A 403 30.81 -9.51 6.83
CA HIS A 403 29.40 -9.49 7.24
C HIS A 403 28.97 -8.11 7.71
N CYS A 404 29.69 -7.52 8.68
CA CYS A 404 29.42 -6.16 9.15
C CYS A 404 29.51 -5.15 8.01
N LYS A 405 30.56 -5.22 7.18
CA LYS A 405 30.79 -4.27 6.08
C LYS A 405 29.68 -4.33 5.03
N ALA A 406 29.24 -5.54 4.64
CA ALA A 406 28.12 -5.75 3.73
C ALA A 406 26.82 -5.13 4.27
N ASN A 407 26.47 -5.43 5.53
CA ASN A 407 25.27 -4.87 6.15
C ASN A 407 25.35 -3.35 6.30
N CYS A 408 26.53 -2.79 6.58
CA CYS A 408 26.74 -1.35 6.63
C CYS A 408 26.54 -0.69 5.26
N GLN A 409 27.21 -1.20 4.22
CA GLN A 409 27.13 -0.64 2.87
C GLN A 409 25.71 -0.72 2.31
N ALA A 410 25.06 -1.86 2.51
CA ALA A 410 23.67 -2.07 2.14
C ALA A 410 22.74 -1.09 2.89
N ALA A 411 22.81 -1.03 4.21
CA ALA A 411 21.96 -0.15 5.02
C ALA A 411 22.19 1.35 4.75
N SER A 412 23.38 1.75 4.28
CA SER A 412 23.68 3.12 3.86
C SER A 412 22.97 3.55 2.58
N ARG A 413 22.39 2.63 1.81
CA ARG A 413 21.67 2.97 0.56
C ARG A 413 20.31 3.60 0.81
N GLY A 414 19.66 3.23 1.90
CA GLY A 414 18.30 3.65 2.21
C GLY A 414 17.49 2.49 2.76
N LEU A 415 16.17 2.68 2.85
CA LEU A 415 15.29 1.72 3.48
C LEU A 415 15.31 0.35 2.78
N GLY A 416 15.40 0.32 1.44
CA GLY A 416 15.55 -0.92 0.68
C GLY A 416 16.80 -1.70 1.02
N GLY A 417 17.92 -1.00 1.20
CA GLY A 417 19.17 -1.63 1.60
C GLY A 417 19.15 -2.10 3.06
N VAL A 418 18.45 -1.41 3.97
CA VAL A 418 18.24 -1.87 5.36
C VAL A 418 17.46 -3.19 5.37
N VAL A 419 16.31 -3.23 4.69
CA VAL A 419 15.44 -4.41 4.63
C VAL A 419 16.18 -5.60 3.99
N GLU A 420 16.79 -5.38 2.81
CA GLU A 420 17.49 -6.43 2.07
C GLU A 420 18.68 -6.99 2.88
N SER A 421 19.45 -6.10 3.53
CA SER A 421 20.56 -6.56 4.38
C SER A 421 20.09 -7.46 5.52
N GLN A 422 18.92 -7.18 6.11
CA GLN A 422 18.39 -7.94 7.24
C GLN A 422 17.95 -9.32 6.78
N LEU A 423 17.24 -9.37 5.66
CA LEU A 423 16.85 -10.60 5.02
C LEU A 423 18.06 -11.48 4.67
N LEU A 424 19.01 -10.96 3.87
CA LEU A 424 20.14 -11.75 3.38
C LEU A 424 21.01 -12.27 4.53
N SER A 425 21.24 -11.43 5.54
CA SER A 425 22.00 -11.83 6.71
C SER A 425 21.27 -12.88 7.54
N GLU A 426 19.97 -12.72 7.84
CA GLU A 426 19.25 -13.69 8.67
C GLU A 426 19.01 -15.03 7.94
N LEU A 427 18.70 -15.01 6.63
CA LEU A 427 18.60 -16.23 5.83
C LEU A 427 19.90 -17.03 5.85
N ARG A 428 21.04 -16.33 5.82
CA ARG A 428 22.34 -16.97 5.95
C ARG A 428 22.53 -17.61 7.32
N GLU A 429 22.19 -16.91 8.40
CA GLU A 429 22.31 -17.47 9.76
C GLU A 429 21.42 -18.71 9.95
N LEU A 430 20.19 -18.68 9.41
CA LEU A 430 19.31 -19.84 9.41
C LEU A 430 19.92 -21.01 8.61
N THR A 431 20.51 -20.75 7.45
CA THR A 431 21.19 -21.76 6.64
C THR A 431 22.40 -22.35 7.37
N ASP A 432 23.24 -21.50 7.97
CA ASP A 432 24.46 -21.92 8.66
C ASP A 432 24.09 -22.78 9.89
N GLN A 433 23.07 -22.39 10.66
CA GLN A 433 22.61 -23.16 11.82
C GLN A 433 21.94 -24.50 11.43
N TYR A 434 20.95 -24.47 10.54
CA TYR A 434 20.07 -25.63 10.31
C TYR A 434 20.51 -26.54 9.17
N ILE A 435 21.32 -26.04 8.22
CA ILE A 435 21.80 -26.84 7.08
C ILE A 435 23.27 -27.20 7.24
N LYS A 436 24.12 -26.26 7.65
CA LYS A 436 25.57 -26.52 7.83
C LYS A 436 25.93 -27.04 9.22
N GLY A 437 25.03 -26.86 10.19
CA GLY A 437 25.18 -27.38 11.55
C GLY A 437 26.05 -26.51 12.44
N ASP A 438 26.15 -25.21 12.16
CA ASP A 438 26.86 -24.27 13.01
C ASP A 438 26.15 -24.09 14.36
N SER A 439 26.94 -23.85 15.41
CA SER A 439 26.39 -23.68 16.76
C SER A 439 25.58 -22.36 16.85
N PRO A 440 24.48 -22.32 17.64
CA PRO A 440 23.73 -21.08 17.87
C PRO A 440 24.61 -19.91 18.33
N GLN A 441 25.65 -20.18 19.15
CA GLN A 441 26.57 -19.15 19.62
C GLN A 441 27.42 -18.51 18.51
N ALA A 442 27.72 -19.28 17.45
CA ALA A 442 28.44 -18.77 16.28
C ALA A 442 27.53 -17.83 15.49
N CYS A 443 26.30 -18.27 15.17
CA CYS A 443 25.31 -17.46 14.47
C CYS A 443 24.97 -16.17 15.25
N ASP A 444 24.83 -16.25 16.58
CA ASP A 444 24.62 -15.05 17.40
C ASP A 444 25.79 -14.05 17.33
N ALA A 445 27.01 -14.53 17.13
CA ALA A 445 28.17 -13.65 16.95
C ALA A 445 28.17 -12.98 15.58
N ASP A 446 27.69 -13.67 14.54
CA ASP A 446 27.54 -13.13 13.20
C ASP A 446 26.37 -12.12 13.14
N ARG A 447 25.22 -12.42 13.77
CA ARG A 447 24.12 -11.45 13.95
C ARG A 447 24.58 -10.16 14.61
N ARG A 448 25.39 -10.22 15.67
CA ARG A 448 25.94 -9.01 16.30
C ARG A 448 26.80 -8.18 15.34
N ALA A 449 27.59 -8.83 14.48
CA ALA A 449 28.38 -8.14 13.47
C ALA A 449 27.49 -7.51 12.40
N ASN A 450 26.47 -8.25 11.92
CA ASN A 450 25.46 -7.78 10.98
C ASN A 450 24.76 -6.53 11.52
N ASP A 451 24.25 -6.57 12.75
CA ASP A 451 23.53 -5.47 13.38
C ASP A 451 24.41 -4.24 13.63
N THR A 452 25.68 -4.44 14.01
CA THR A 452 26.63 -3.33 14.15
C THR A 452 26.75 -2.58 12.82
N GLY A 453 26.95 -3.32 11.72
CA GLY A 453 27.06 -2.74 10.38
C GLY A 453 25.77 -2.05 9.96
N ARG A 454 24.64 -2.76 10.07
CA ARG A 454 23.31 -2.28 9.68
C ARG A 454 22.94 -0.98 10.40
N GLN A 455 23.15 -0.92 11.71
CA GLN A 455 22.88 0.29 12.50
C GLN A 455 23.78 1.45 12.08
N ALA A 456 25.07 1.19 11.82
CA ALA A 456 25.99 2.23 11.37
C ALA A 456 25.56 2.82 10.01
N GLY A 457 25.19 1.96 9.06
CA GLY A 457 24.74 2.36 7.74
C GLY A 457 23.40 3.11 7.76
N ALA A 458 22.42 2.58 8.50
CA ALA A 458 21.09 3.19 8.63
C ALA A 458 21.14 4.58 9.30
N ASN A 459 22.03 4.77 10.28
CA ASN A 459 22.17 6.05 10.98
C ASN A 459 22.91 7.12 10.17
N ASN A 460 23.75 6.72 9.22
CA ASN A 460 24.55 7.64 8.42
C ASN A 460 24.84 7.05 7.02
N PRO A 461 24.14 7.52 5.97
CA PRO A 461 24.36 7.09 4.59
C PRO A 461 25.79 7.31 4.06
N ASN A 462 26.56 8.21 4.68
CA ASN A 462 27.93 8.53 4.30
C ASN A 462 28.97 7.91 5.27
N VAL A 463 28.60 6.91 6.06
CA VAL A 463 29.50 6.26 7.01
C VAL A 463 30.65 5.54 6.29
N ASP A 464 31.86 5.62 6.85
CA ASP A 464 32.95 4.74 6.43
C ASP A 464 32.73 3.35 7.06
N CYS A 465 32.17 2.43 6.27
CA CYS A 465 31.87 1.08 6.73
C CYS A 465 33.11 0.27 7.16
N ARG A 466 34.31 0.61 6.67
CA ARG A 466 35.55 -0.02 7.15
C ARG A 466 35.87 0.40 8.57
N ALA A 467 35.68 1.69 8.86
CA ALA A 467 35.87 2.23 10.20
C ALA A 467 34.81 1.70 11.17
N ALA A 468 33.52 1.71 10.77
CA ALA A 468 32.41 1.21 11.57
C ALA A 468 32.59 -0.28 11.96
N CYS A 469 33.13 -1.08 11.05
CA CYS A 469 33.35 -2.52 11.25
C CYS A 469 34.75 -2.89 11.73
N SER A 470 35.60 -1.91 12.05
CA SER A 470 37.01 -2.12 12.39
C SER A 470 37.25 -3.07 13.56
N GLN A 471 36.32 -3.15 14.52
CA GLN A 471 36.37 -4.08 15.66
C GLN A 471 36.37 -5.56 15.25
N TYR A 472 35.84 -5.88 14.06
CA TYR A 472 35.78 -7.24 13.53
C TYR A 472 36.93 -7.53 12.56
N ARG A 473 37.77 -6.53 12.23
CA ARG A 473 38.80 -6.64 11.19
C ARG A 473 39.89 -7.65 11.58
N PRO A 474 40.18 -8.66 10.74
CA PRO A 474 41.25 -9.62 11.00
C PRO A 474 42.64 -8.97 11.01
N ASN A 475 43.51 -9.42 11.92
CA ASN A 475 44.90 -8.98 11.97
C ASN A 475 45.63 -9.35 10.68
N GLY A 476 46.34 -8.39 10.10
CA GLY A 476 47.12 -8.59 8.86
C GLY A 476 46.29 -8.56 7.57
N LEU A 477 44.98 -8.29 7.64
CA LEU A 477 44.16 -8.10 6.44
C LEU A 477 44.64 -6.87 5.66
N SER A 478 44.91 -7.06 4.36
CA SER A 478 45.41 -6.00 3.47
C SER A 478 44.48 -4.77 3.50
N PRO A 479 45.02 -3.53 3.55
CA PRO A 479 44.21 -2.30 3.55
C PRO A 479 43.29 -2.14 2.33
N GLN A 480 43.49 -2.93 1.27
CA GLN A 480 42.62 -2.90 0.10
C GLN A 480 41.20 -3.43 0.40
N TYR A 481 41.03 -4.30 1.41
CA TYR A 481 39.76 -4.94 1.80
C TYR A 481 38.99 -4.18 2.88
#